data_AF-A0A6A5S8Q4-F1
#
_entry.id   AF-A0A6A5S8Q4-F1
#
_cell.length_a   1.000
_cell.length_b   1.000
_cell.length_c   1.000
_cell.angle_alpha   90.00
_cell.angle_beta   90.00
_cell.angle_gamma   90.00
#
_symmetry.space_group_name_H-M   'P 1'
#
loop_
_entity.id
_entity.type
_entity.pdbx_description
1 polymer ?
#
loop_
_entity_poly.entity_id
_entity_poly.type
_entity_poly.pdbx_seq_one_letter_code
_entity_poly.pdbx_strand_id
1 'polypeptide(L)'
;KKHILKSFEATGLSPMDPEVVLKKFRQPTPQSPEGPIPLDNINQRSINCLVDATVDPILHEAKVIKATLTSLYASKQLLEQENEGLRQALNTKNNQGKRRQPLDLQQRKEYHGGAVFYSPRKIREARLWQIIKEREEKEQQLQ
;
A
#
# COMPACT_ATOMS: atom_id res chain seq x y z
N LYS A 1 3.55 -53.19 6.79
CA LYS A 1 3.17 -51.97 6.02
C LYS A 1 2.08 -51.13 6.71
N LYS A 2 0.97 -51.69 7.23
CA LYS A 2 -0.11 -50.91 7.91
C LYS A 2 0.38 -50.04 9.09
N HIS A 3 1.28 -50.55 9.92
CA HIS A 3 1.82 -49.79 11.07
C HIS A 3 2.79 -48.67 10.67
N ILE A 4 3.51 -48.83 9.55
CA ILE A 4 4.46 -47.84 9.03
C ILE A 4 3.70 -46.60 8.51
N LEU A 5 2.58 -46.81 7.81
CA LEU A 5 1.77 -45.69 7.30
C LEU A 5 1.11 -44.89 8.46
N LYS A 6 0.65 -45.58 9.51
CA LYS A 6 0.09 -44.95 10.72
C LYS A 6 1.12 -44.12 11.51
N SER A 7 2.39 -44.55 11.55
CA SER A 7 3.42 -43.76 12.24
C SER A 7 3.70 -42.42 11.57
N PHE A 8 3.62 -42.33 10.24
CA PHE A 8 3.78 -41.06 9.53
C PHE A 8 2.57 -40.12 9.71
N GLU A 9 1.36 -40.66 9.78
CA GLU A 9 0.14 -39.90 10.12
C GLU A 9 0.24 -39.27 11.53
N ALA A 10 0.71 -40.04 12.51
CA ALA A 10 0.91 -39.56 13.88
C ALA A 10 1.96 -38.45 14.00
N THR A 11 2.97 -38.44 13.12
CA THR A 11 3.98 -37.37 13.04
C THR A 11 3.49 -36.10 12.32
N GLY A 12 2.25 -36.07 11.84
CA GLY A 12 1.69 -34.92 11.12
C GLY A 12 2.17 -34.78 9.68
N LEU A 13 2.85 -35.80 9.14
CA LEU A 13 3.27 -35.84 7.73
C LEU A 13 2.07 -36.24 6.87
N SER A 14 1.22 -35.26 6.60
CA SER A 14 0.02 -35.36 5.76
C SER A 14 0.02 -34.21 4.75
N PRO A 15 -0.28 -34.47 3.46
CA PRO A 15 -0.81 -35.70 2.87
C PRO A 15 0.26 -36.70 2.42
N MET A 16 -0.05 -38.00 2.51
CA MET A 16 0.75 -39.10 1.91
C MET A 16 0.66 -39.17 0.39
N ASP A 17 -0.42 -38.62 -0.18
CA ASP A 17 -0.58 -38.48 -1.62
C ASP A 17 0.11 -37.18 -2.07
N PRO A 18 1.26 -37.27 -2.78
CA PRO A 18 1.95 -36.09 -3.25
C PRO A 18 1.10 -35.26 -4.21
N GLU A 19 0.14 -35.86 -4.92
CA GLU A 19 -0.74 -35.13 -5.85
C GLU A 19 -1.62 -34.10 -5.14
N VAL A 20 -1.96 -34.29 -3.86
CA VAL A 20 -2.73 -33.31 -3.08
C VAL A 20 -1.92 -32.04 -2.83
N VAL A 21 -0.61 -32.18 -2.64
CA VAL A 21 0.32 -31.04 -2.51
C VAL A 21 0.59 -30.44 -3.88
N LEU A 22 0.91 -31.27 -4.87
CA LEU A 22 1.22 -30.83 -6.23
C LEU A 22 0.04 -30.10 -6.90
N LYS A 23 -1.21 -30.50 -6.64
CA LYS A 23 -2.40 -29.79 -7.15
C LYS A 23 -2.53 -28.37 -6.60
N LYS A 24 -2.04 -28.08 -5.39
CA LYS A 24 -2.02 -26.72 -4.84
C LYS A 24 -1.02 -25.82 -5.57
N PHE A 25 0.02 -26.41 -6.16
CA PHE A 25 1.09 -25.71 -6.86
C PHE A 25 0.99 -25.78 -8.38
N ARG A 26 0.17 -26.68 -8.95
CA ARG A 26 -0.25 -26.63 -10.35
C ARG A 26 -1.14 -25.41 -10.54
N GLN A 27 -0.51 -24.25 -10.69
CA GLN A 27 -1.17 -23.12 -11.34
C GLN A 27 -1.47 -23.56 -12.78
N PRO A 28 -2.69 -23.35 -13.30
CA PRO A 28 -2.91 -23.51 -14.73
C PRO A 28 -1.86 -22.67 -15.45
N THR A 29 -1.14 -23.27 -16.40
CA THR A 29 -0.22 -22.55 -17.27
C THR A 29 -0.95 -21.29 -17.74
N PRO A 30 -0.45 -20.08 -17.44
CA PRO A 30 -1.10 -18.87 -17.87
C PRO A 30 -1.29 -18.98 -19.38
N GLN A 31 -2.53 -19.08 -19.82
CA GLN A 31 -2.81 -19.01 -21.24
C GLN A 31 -2.30 -17.65 -21.71
N SER A 32 -1.60 -17.67 -22.83
CA SER A 32 -1.10 -16.44 -23.44
C SER A 32 -2.29 -15.48 -23.55
N PRO A 33 -2.18 -14.24 -23.06
CA PRO A 33 -3.30 -13.31 -23.10
C PRO A 33 -3.74 -13.14 -24.56
N GLU A 34 -4.98 -13.56 -24.87
CA GLU A 34 -5.57 -13.48 -26.21
C GLU A 34 -5.91 -12.03 -26.63
N GLY A 35 -5.48 -11.03 -25.87
CA GLY A 35 -5.74 -9.62 -26.14
C GLY A 35 -4.85 -8.65 -25.38
N PRO A 36 -4.98 -7.34 -25.65
CA PRO A 36 -4.17 -6.30 -25.02
C PRO A 36 -4.37 -6.31 -23.51
N ILE A 37 -3.29 -6.46 -22.74
CA ILE A 37 -3.34 -6.40 -21.28
C ILE A 37 -3.58 -4.94 -20.88
N PRO A 38 -4.60 -4.62 -20.06
CA PRO A 38 -4.80 -3.28 -19.52
C PRO A 38 -3.55 -2.78 -18.78
N LEU A 39 -3.11 -1.55 -19.10
CA LEU A 39 -1.81 -1.00 -18.69
C LEU A 39 -1.60 -0.96 -17.16
N ASP A 40 -2.70 -0.80 -16.41
CA ASP A 40 -2.70 -0.69 -14.95
C ASP A 40 -2.36 -2.00 -14.21
N ASN A 41 -2.43 -3.15 -14.90
CA ASN A 41 -2.20 -4.47 -14.31
C ASN A 41 -0.95 -5.17 -14.86
N ILE A 42 -0.10 -4.42 -15.58
CA ILE A 42 1.13 -4.95 -16.16
C ILE A 42 2.16 -5.17 -15.04
N ASN A 43 2.32 -6.42 -14.66
CA ASN A 43 3.33 -6.88 -13.73
C ASN A 43 4.57 -7.37 -14.48
N GLN A 44 5.73 -7.39 -13.81
CA GLN A 44 6.97 -7.92 -14.40
C GLN A 44 6.78 -9.34 -14.98
N ARG A 45 5.97 -10.17 -14.31
CA ARG A 45 5.64 -11.52 -14.77
C ARG A 45 4.84 -11.52 -16.08
N SER A 46 3.85 -10.63 -16.24
CA SER A 46 3.07 -10.55 -17.47
C SER A 46 3.90 -10.03 -18.64
N ILE A 47 4.80 -9.07 -18.39
CA ILE A 47 5.76 -8.59 -19.39
C ILE A 47 6.66 -9.73 -19.84
N ASN A 48 7.27 -10.46 -18.90
CA ASN A 48 8.18 -11.55 -19.23
C ASN A 48 7.46 -12.67 -19.98
N CYS A 49 6.25 -13.06 -19.56
CA CYS A 49 5.44 -14.03 -20.29
C CYS A 49 5.13 -13.58 -21.72
N LEU A 50 4.81 -12.30 -21.93
CA LEU A 50 4.53 -11.76 -23.26
C LEU A 50 5.78 -11.78 -24.15
N VAL A 51 6.93 -11.34 -23.61
CA VAL A 51 8.21 -11.35 -24.34
C VAL A 51 8.60 -12.79 -24.70
N ASP A 52 8.49 -13.71 -23.75
CA ASP A 52 8.87 -15.11 -23.94
C ASP A 52 7.88 -15.85 -24.87
N ALA A 53 6.64 -15.38 -25.01
CA ALA A 53 5.65 -15.92 -25.96
C ALA A 53 5.77 -15.34 -27.38
N THR A 54 6.31 -14.13 -27.52
CA THR A 54 6.35 -13.39 -28.80
C THR A 54 7.70 -13.45 -29.49
N VAL A 55 8.80 -13.60 -28.73
CA VAL A 55 10.15 -13.50 -29.27
C VAL A 55 10.93 -14.79 -29.02
N ASP A 56 11.58 -15.30 -30.06
CA ASP A 56 12.44 -16.48 -29.95
C ASP A 56 13.62 -16.22 -28.99
N PRO A 57 13.77 -17.00 -27.91
CA PRO A 57 14.74 -16.73 -26.85
C PRO A 57 16.21 -16.91 -27.26
N ILE A 58 16.43 -17.53 -28.43
CA ILE A 58 17.75 -17.84 -28.97
C ILE A 58 18.34 -16.61 -29.67
N LEU A 59 17.49 -15.72 -30.20
CA LEU A 59 17.92 -14.54 -30.93
C LEU A 59 18.60 -13.54 -29.99
N HIS A 60 19.75 -13.00 -30.41
CA HIS A 60 20.48 -11.99 -29.63
C HIS A 60 19.62 -10.73 -29.40
N GLU A 61 18.88 -10.29 -30.43
CA GLU A 61 17.97 -9.14 -30.36
C GLU A 61 16.89 -9.33 -29.28
N ALA A 62 16.36 -10.55 -29.14
CA ALA A 62 15.39 -10.90 -28.10
C ALA A 62 15.94 -10.65 -26.69
N LYS A 63 17.21 -11.04 -26.47
CA LYS A 63 17.89 -10.84 -25.19
C LYS A 63 18.10 -9.35 -24.90
N VAL A 64 18.44 -8.57 -25.93
CA VAL A 64 18.58 -7.11 -25.82
C VAL A 64 17.24 -6.48 -25.45
N ILE A 65 16.15 -6.83 -26.15
CA ILE A 65 14.79 -6.34 -25.87
C ILE A 65 14.36 -6.69 -24.45
N LYS A 66 14.59 -7.94 -24.01
CA LYS A 66 14.25 -8.38 -22.65
C LYS A 66 15.01 -7.58 -21.59
N ALA A 67 16.30 -7.35 -21.82
CA ALA A 67 17.15 -6.59 -20.91
C ALA A 67 16.73 -5.11 -20.82
N THR A 68 16.49 -4.46 -21.96
CA THR A 68 16.04 -3.05 -22.00
C THR A 68 14.65 -2.89 -21.38
N LEU A 69 13.73 -3.81 -21.64
CA LEU A 69 12.41 -3.75 -21.06
C LEU A 69 12.43 -3.95 -19.54
N THR A 70 13.29 -4.85 -19.05
CA THR A 70 13.49 -5.05 -17.61
C THR A 70 14.06 -3.81 -16.93
N SER A 71 15.05 -3.15 -17.55
CA SER A 71 15.65 -1.93 -17.00
C SER A 71 14.66 -0.74 -17.03
N LEU A 72 13.86 -0.61 -18.08
CA LEU A 72 12.78 0.38 -18.16
C LEU A 72 11.71 0.15 -17.11
N TYR A 73 11.29 -1.10 -16.90
CA TYR A 73 10.31 -1.43 -15.87
C TYR A 73 10.83 -1.09 -14.46
N ALA A 74 12.08 -1.44 -14.16
CA ALA A 74 12.71 -1.09 -12.88
C ALA A 74 12.78 0.44 -12.68
N SER A 75 13.18 1.17 -13.73
CA SER A 75 13.24 2.64 -13.69
C SER A 75 11.86 3.27 -13.47
N LYS A 76 10.82 2.76 -14.15
CA LYS A 76 9.44 3.20 -13.95
C LYS A 76 8.99 2.98 -12.50
N GLN A 77 9.24 1.79 -11.96
CA GLN A 77 8.84 1.44 -10.61
C GLN A 77 9.52 2.35 -9.56
N LEU A 78 10.81 2.64 -9.75
CA LEU A 78 11.54 3.59 -8.88
C LEU A 78 10.91 4.99 -8.93
N LEU A 79 10.58 5.49 -10.12
CA LEU A 79 9.94 6.80 -10.28
C LEU A 79 8.54 6.86 -9.66
N GLU A 80 7.77 5.78 -9.74
CA GLU A 80 6.45 5.71 -9.09
C GLU A 80 6.59 5.77 -7.56
N GLN A 81 7.53 5.01 -7.00
CA GLN A 81 7.80 5.02 -5.56
C GLN A 81 8.32 6.38 -5.08
N GLU A 82 9.19 7.04 -5.84
CA GLU A 82 9.67 8.38 -5.52
C GLU A 82 8.52 9.40 -5.53
N ASN A 83 7.68 9.39 -6.57
CA ASN A 83 6.51 10.26 -6.65
C ASN A 83 5.54 10.03 -5.49
N GLU A 84 5.30 8.77 -5.13
CA GLU A 84 4.47 8.43 -3.98
C GLU A 84 5.08 8.96 -2.67
N GLY A 85 6.39 8.75 -2.46
CA GLY A 85 7.12 9.27 -1.32
C GLY A 85 7.07 10.80 -1.22
N LEU A 86 7.24 11.50 -2.35
CA LEU A 86 7.13 12.97 -2.40
C LEU A 86 5.72 13.44 -2.06
N ARG A 87 4.67 12.78 -2.57
CA ARG A 87 3.28 13.08 -2.23
C ARG A 87 3.01 12.86 -0.74
N GLN A 88 3.52 11.78 -0.16
CA GLN A 88 3.41 11.51 1.27
C GLN A 88 4.16 12.56 2.11
N ALA A 89 5.37 12.95 1.71
CA ALA A 89 6.16 14.00 2.37
C ALA A 89 5.44 15.36 2.31
N LEU A 90 4.84 15.70 1.17
CA LEU A 90 4.04 16.91 1.02
C LEU A 90 2.80 16.88 1.93
N ASN A 91 2.08 15.76 1.96
CA ASN A 91 0.91 15.58 2.81
C ASN A 91 1.27 15.67 4.30
N THR A 92 2.37 15.06 4.72
CA THR A 92 2.83 15.15 6.12
C THR A 92 3.22 16.58 6.48
N LYS A 93 3.91 17.32 5.61
CA LYS A 93 4.22 18.75 5.81
C LYS A 93 2.96 19.60 5.92
N ASN A 94 2.00 19.43 5.00
CA ASN A 94 0.73 20.16 5.04
C ASN A 94 -0.07 19.87 6.31
N ASN A 95 -0.08 18.61 6.75
CA ASN A 95 -0.74 18.20 7.99
C ASN A 95 0.03 18.65 9.24
N GLN A 96 1.35 18.83 9.17
CA GLN A 96 2.15 19.32 10.29
C GLN A 96 1.75 20.75 10.69
N GLY A 97 1.41 21.62 9.73
CA GLY A 97 0.89 22.96 10.01
C GLY A 97 -0.42 22.92 10.82
N LYS A 98 -1.35 22.05 10.42
CA LYS A 98 -2.65 21.86 11.09
C LYS A 98 -2.51 21.31 12.52
N ARG A 99 -1.54 20.41 12.75
CA ARG A 99 -1.32 19.79 14.08
C ARG A 99 -0.76 20.76 15.13
N ARG A 100 -0.17 21.88 14.72
CA ARG A 100 0.46 22.85 15.64
C ARG A 100 -0.50 23.89 16.20
N GLN A 101 -1.75 23.96 15.75
CA GLN A 101 -2.74 24.87 16.34
C GLN A 101 -3.24 24.26 17.66
N PRO A 102 -2.87 24.82 18.83
CA PRO A 102 -3.39 24.33 20.09
C PRO A 102 -4.91 24.54 20.12
N LEU A 103 -5.62 23.58 20.70
CA LEU A 103 -7.02 23.76 21.02
C LEU A 103 -7.12 24.86 22.08
N ASP A 104 -7.82 25.95 21.77
CA ASP A 104 -7.98 27.06 22.72
C ASP A 104 -8.92 26.63 23.86
N LEU A 105 -8.32 26.10 24.92
CA LEU A 105 -9.00 25.68 26.12
C LEU A 105 -9.00 26.86 27.09
N GLN A 106 -10.01 27.74 27.00
CA GLN A 106 -10.16 28.94 27.82
C GLN A 106 -9.84 28.67 29.30
N GLN A 107 -8.63 29.07 29.72
CA GLN A 107 -8.16 28.93 31.10
C GLN A 107 -8.78 30.04 31.95
N ARG A 108 -9.22 29.70 33.17
CA ARG A 108 -9.69 30.69 34.14
C ARG A 108 -8.50 31.54 34.61
N LYS A 109 -8.66 32.87 34.57
CA LYS A 109 -7.62 33.85 34.93
C LYS A 109 -7.10 33.73 36.38
N GLU A 110 -7.88 33.12 37.27
CA GLU A 110 -7.59 32.99 38.71
C GLU A 110 -6.71 31.79 39.06
N TYR A 111 -6.44 30.88 38.12
CA TYR A 111 -5.68 29.65 38.41
C TYR A 111 -4.19 29.81 38.09
N HIS A 112 -3.35 29.79 39.14
CA HIS A 112 -1.89 29.95 39.07
C HIS A 112 -1.11 28.62 39.24
N GLY A 113 -1.79 27.47 39.24
CA GLY A 113 -1.16 26.15 39.36
C GLY A 113 -0.59 25.62 38.04
N GLY A 114 0.49 24.83 38.10
CA GLY A 114 1.22 24.35 36.91
C GLY A 114 0.55 23.27 36.06
N ALA A 115 -0.46 22.56 36.59
CA ALA A 115 -1.21 21.55 35.85
C ALA A 115 -2.71 21.91 35.80
N VAL A 116 -3.30 21.89 34.59
CA VAL A 116 -4.73 22.15 34.37
C VAL A 116 -5.40 20.87 33.86
N PHE A 117 -6.38 20.37 34.62
CA PHE A 117 -7.18 19.22 34.20
C PHE A 117 -8.39 19.70 33.40
N TYR A 118 -8.56 19.16 32.19
CA TYR A 118 -9.72 19.43 31.35
C TYR A 118 -10.64 18.22 31.28
N SER A 119 -11.93 18.42 31.54
CA SER A 119 -12.92 17.37 31.34
C SER A 119 -13.16 17.13 29.84
N PRO A 120 -13.57 15.91 29.43
CA PRO A 120 -13.91 15.62 28.03
C PRO A 120 -14.95 16.58 27.44
N ARG A 121 -15.87 17.09 28.27
CA ARG A 121 -16.85 18.09 27.87
C ARG A 121 -16.18 19.41 27.44
N LYS A 122 -15.19 19.89 28.18
CA LYS A 122 -14.46 21.13 27.84
C LYS A 122 -13.70 21.02 26.52
N ILE A 123 -13.13 19.84 26.24
CA ILE A 123 -12.47 19.56 24.95
C ILE A 123 -13.49 19.62 23.80
N ARG A 124 -14.70 19.07 23.97
CA ARG A 124 -15.76 19.16 22.95
C ARG A 124 -16.22 20.60 22.72
N GLU A 125 -16.45 21.36 23.80
CA GLU A 125 -16.83 22.78 23.71
C GLU A 125 -15.78 23.58 22.91
N ALA A 126 -14.50 23.45 23.22
CA ALA A 126 -13.43 24.15 22.50
C ALA A 126 -13.36 23.79 21.00
N ARG A 127 -13.61 22.53 20.63
CA ARG A 127 -13.67 22.12 19.22
C ARG A 127 -14.85 22.76 18.48
N LEU A 128 -16.01 22.85 19.14
CA LEU A 128 -17.18 23.52 18.55
C LEU A 128 -16.90 25.00 18.29
N TRP A 129 -16.24 25.70 19.22
CA TRP A 129 -15.84 27.09 19.03
C TRP A 129 -14.89 27.29 17.85
N GLN A 130 -13.89 26.40 17.69
CA GLN A 130 -12.99 26.44 16.53
C GLN A 130 -13.74 26.27 15.21
N ILE A 131 -14.67 25.31 15.12
CA ILE A 131 -15.47 25.08 13.90
C ILE A 131 -16.31 26.32 13.55
N ILE A 132 -16.93 26.94 14.55
CA ILE A 132 -17.73 28.16 14.36
C ILE A 132 -16.84 29.29 13.84
N LYS A 133 -15.69 29.52 14.50
CA LYS A 133 -14.73 30.56 14.10
C LYS A 133 -14.20 30.35 12.68
N GLU A 134 -13.83 29.14 12.31
CA GLU A 134 -13.37 28.81 10.95
C GLU A 134 -14.47 29.05 9.90
N ARG A 135 -15.74 28.85 10.26
CA ARG A 135 -16.87 29.11 9.36
C ARG A 135 -17.07 30.61 9.16
N GLU A 136 -17.05 31.37 10.25
CA GLU A 136 -17.15 32.84 10.22
C GLU A 136 -16.00 33.47 9.41
N GLU A 137 -14.76 33.01 9.61
CA GLU A 137 -13.58 33.48 8.85
C GLU A 137 -13.71 33.19 7.34
N LYS A 138 -14.28 32.03 6.96
CA LYS A 138 -14.55 31.69 5.55
C LYS A 138 -15.64 32.57 4.94
N GLU A 139 -16.70 32.85 5.70
CA GLU A 139 -17.79 33.73 5.25
C GLU A 139 -17.30 35.17 5.06
N GLN A 140 -16.38 35.64 5.90
CA GLN A 140 -15.74 36.96 5.75
C GLN A 140 -14.77 37.05 4.57
N GLN A 141 -14.06 35.98 4.20
CA GLN A 141 -13.18 35.97 3.02
C GLN A 141 -13.94 35.93 1.68
N LEU A 142 -15.22 35.57 1.71
CA LEU A 142 -16.10 35.49 0.53
C LEU A 142 -16.92 36.77 0.30
N GLN A 143 -16.90 37.72 1.26
CA GLN A 143 -17.50 39.06 1.14
C GLN A 143 -16.47 40.07 0.62
#